data_AF-A0A369RH01-F1
#
_entry.id   AF-A0A369RH01-F1
#
_cell.length_a   1.000
_cell.length_b   1.000
_cell.length_c   1.000
_cell.angle_alpha   90.00
_cell.angle_beta   90.00
_cell.angle_gamma   90.00
#
_symmetry.space_group_name_H-M   'P 1'
#
loop_
_entity.id
_entity.type
_entity.pdbx_description
1 polymer ?
#
loop_
_entity_poly.entity_id
_entity_poly.type
_entity_poly.pdbx_seq_one_letter_code
_entity_poly.pdbx_strand_id
1 'polypeptide(L)'
;MLLKSFKQLFNKPKIKSSAWDAAGSGRRFFHFQPESGSINNLLSQNLETLRSRSRDMVRKNPYAANIIDTIVSNSIGTGIKPQSKARDGEFRKKVQELWLKWTDEADSCGISDFYGLQALVCRSMIEGGECFVRLRTRKLEDRFSVPLQLQVLESEHLDNKTNQTLGNGNVIRNGIEFNRLGQREAYYLFKEHPGENTFGESVRVPANDVLHIYKPLRPGQIRDGFRVYC
;
A
#
# COMPACT_ATOMS: atom_id res chain seq x y z
N MET A 1 -2.42 39.29 51.28
CA MET A 1 -2.01 38.10 50.51
C MET A 1 -2.07 38.42 49.01
N LEU A 2 -0.90 38.72 48.44
CA LEU A 2 -0.50 38.73 47.02
C LEU A 2 -1.31 39.57 46.00
N LEU A 3 -1.11 40.89 46.02
CA LEU A 3 -1.15 41.70 44.79
C LEU A 3 0.05 41.31 43.92
N LYS A 4 -0.18 40.58 42.82
CA LYS A 4 0.84 40.46 41.77
C LYS A 4 1.07 41.85 41.17
N SER A 5 2.30 42.34 41.22
CA SER A 5 2.70 43.64 40.65
C SER A 5 2.29 43.72 39.18
N PHE A 6 1.68 44.83 38.75
CA PHE A 6 1.31 45.14 37.36
C PHE A 6 2.48 44.94 36.37
N LYS A 7 3.72 45.01 36.86
CA LYS A 7 4.96 44.74 36.12
C LYS A 7 5.10 43.29 35.63
N GLN A 8 4.51 42.32 36.32
CA GLN A 8 4.52 40.90 35.92
C GLN A 8 3.56 40.60 34.76
N LEU A 9 2.51 41.41 34.56
CA LEU A 9 1.56 41.27 33.44
C LEU A 9 2.16 41.68 32.08
N PHE A 10 3.19 42.53 32.07
CA PHE A 10 3.83 43.03 30.85
C PHE A 10 5.22 42.44 30.58
N ASN A 11 5.72 41.56 31.45
CA ASN A 11 7.01 40.92 31.23
C ASN A 11 6.83 39.72 30.27
N LYS A 12 6.61 40.01 28.98
CA LYS A 12 6.62 38.97 27.94
C LYS A 12 8.03 38.37 27.92
N PRO A 13 8.19 37.05 28.11
CA PRO A 13 9.49 36.42 27.94
C PRO A 13 9.99 36.75 26.52
N LYS A 14 11.20 37.30 26.41
CA LYS A 14 11.85 37.49 25.11
C LYS A 14 12.13 36.09 24.55
N ILE A 15 11.24 35.62 23.67
CA ILE A 15 11.43 34.37 22.95
C ILE A 15 12.65 34.60 22.05
N LYS A 16 13.77 33.93 22.35
CA LYS A 16 14.93 33.95 21.46
C LYS A 16 14.48 33.45 20.09
N SER A 17 14.79 34.20 19.04
CA SER A 17 14.64 33.70 17.67
C SER A 17 15.54 32.49 17.54
N SER A 18 14.96 31.34 17.19
CA SER A 18 15.74 30.19 16.73
C SER A 18 16.46 30.60 15.45
N ALA A 19 17.65 30.05 15.21
CA ALA A 19 18.34 30.20 13.92
C ALA A 19 17.50 29.65 12.75
N TRP A 20 16.55 28.76 13.06
CA TRP A 20 15.56 28.22 12.13
C TRP A 20 14.15 28.57 12.62
N ASP A 21 13.39 29.35 11.84
CA ASP A 21 12.04 29.81 12.21
C ASP A 21 11.09 28.68 12.61
N ALA A 22 11.21 27.51 11.95
CA ALA A 22 10.39 26.33 12.20
C ALA A 22 10.68 25.63 13.54
N ALA A 23 11.86 25.86 14.13
CA ALA A 23 12.22 25.31 15.43
C ALA A 23 11.85 26.24 16.61
N GLY A 24 11.23 27.39 16.31
CA GLY A 24 10.73 28.30 17.34
C GLY A 24 9.55 27.70 18.12
N SER A 25 9.41 28.04 19.39
CA SER A 25 8.30 27.58 20.25
C SER A 25 7.30 28.70 20.58
N GLY A 26 7.20 29.72 19.71
CA GLY A 26 6.30 30.86 19.91
C GLY A 26 4.82 30.51 19.71
N ARG A 27 3.92 31.47 20.00
CA ARG A 27 2.45 31.27 19.91
C ARG A 27 1.96 30.71 18.57
N ARG A 28 2.65 30.99 17.46
CA ARG A 28 2.34 30.45 16.12
C ARG A 28 2.39 28.92 16.07
N PHE A 29 3.20 28.29 16.91
CA PHE A 29 3.39 26.85 16.96
C PHE A 29 2.61 26.16 18.09
N PHE A 30 1.78 26.88 18.85
CA PHE A 30 1.07 26.30 20.00
C PHE A 30 0.15 25.14 19.60
N HIS A 31 -0.62 25.31 18.53
CA HIS A 31 -1.49 24.27 17.96
C HIS A 31 -0.81 23.43 16.85
N PHE A 32 0.44 23.74 16.51
CA PHE A 32 1.22 22.96 15.55
C PHE A 32 2.10 21.98 16.33
N GLN A 33 1.57 20.78 16.57
CA GLN A 33 2.26 19.69 17.24
C GLN A 33 2.62 18.62 16.20
N PRO A 34 3.72 18.77 15.45
CA PRO A 34 4.11 17.79 14.44
C PRO A 34 4.51 16.49 15.13
N GLU A 35 4.07 15.36 14.56
CA GLU A 35 4.38 14.05 15.11
C GLU A 35 5.80 13.62 14.76
N SER A 36 6.59 13.21 15.76
CA SER A 36 8.00 12.86 15.60
C SER A 36 8.25 11.36 15.35
N GLY A 37 7.19 10.59 15.07
CA GLY A 37 7.28 9.15 14.84
C GLY A 37 8.01 8.76 13.55
N SER A 38 8.57 7.54 13.54
CA SER A 38 9.03 6.93 12.28
C SER A 38 7.83 6.70 11.35
N ILE A 39 8.02 6.81 10.03
CA ILE A 39 6.90 6.64 9.08
C ILE A 39 6.17 5.31 9.27
N ASN A 40 6.91 4.24 9.59
CA ASN A 40 6.33 2.92 9.77
C ASN A 40 5.46 2.81 11.03
N ASN A 41 5.80 3.55 12.09
CA ASN A 41 4.99 3.61 13.31
C ASN A 41 3.78 4.53 13.14
N LEU A 42 3.94 5.66 12.46
CA LEU A 42 2.82 6.55 12.13
C LEU A 42 1.78 5.82 11.28
N LEU A 43 2.24 5.08 10.28
CA LEU A 43 1.39 4.29 9.42
C LEU A 43 0.72 3.15 10.18
N SER A 44 1.46 2.34 10.95
CA SER A 44 0.87 1.19 11.66
C SER A 44 -0.35 1.55 12.52
N GLN A 45 -0.33 2.73 13.13
CA GLN A 45 -1.40 3.23 13.99
C GLN A 45 -2.58 3.81 13.22
N ASN A 46 -2.34 4.44 12.07
CA ASN A 46 -3.35 5.24 11.36
C ASN A 46 -3.88 4.59 10.07
N LEU A 47 -3.25 3.52 9.60
CA LEU A 47 -3.48 2.93 8.28
C LEU A 47 -4.94 2.58 7.99
N GLU A 48 -5.59 1.94 8.96
CA GLU A 48 -7.01 1.55 8.86
C GLU A 48 -7.88 2.80 8.69
N THR A 49 -7.73 3.80 9.56
CA THR A 49 -8.51 5.04 9.50
C THR A 49 -8.28 5.82 8.19
N LEU A 50 -7.03 5.89 7.72
CA LEU A 50 -6.69 6.57 6.46
C LEU A 50 -7.40 5.92 5.27
N ARG A 51 -7.36 4.59 5.18
CA ARG A 51 -8.03 3.85 4.09
C ARG A 51 -9.54 3.93 4.18
N SER A 52 -10.13 3.73 5.36
CA SER A 52 -11.58 3.80 5.53
C SER A 52 -12.12 5.17 5.11
N ARG A 53 -11.43 6.25 5.50
CA ARG A 53 -11.81 7.62 5.10
C ARG A 53 -11.60 7.87 3.61
N SER A 54 -10.49 7.39 3.03
CA SER A 54 -10.24 7.48 1.58
C SER A 54 -11.37 6.84 0.79
N ARG A 55 -11.68 5.56 1.07
CA ARG A 55 -12.76 4.81 0.40
C ARG A 55 -14.15 5.41 0.64
N ASP A 56 -14.40 5.95 1.84
CA ASP A 56 -15.68 6.64 2.12
C ASP A 56 -15.83 7.91 1.27
N MET A 57 -14.76 8.70 1.14
CA MET A 57 -14.75 9.87 0.28
C MET A 57 -14.98 9.51 -1.19
N VAL A 58 -14.34 8.46 -1.69
CA VAL A 58 -14.52 7.99 -3.08
C VAL A 58 -15.96 7.54 -3.34
N ARG A 59 -16.57 6.80 -2.40
CA ARG A 59 -17.96 6.32 -2.54
C ARG A 59 -19.00 7.45 -2.48
N LYS A 60 -18.76 8.48 -1.67
CA LYS A 60 -19.74 9.56 -1.42
C LYS A 60 -19.55 10.80 -2.29
N ASN A 61 -18.33 11.06 -2.76
CA ASN A 61 -18.02 12.28 -3.50
C ASN A 61 -17.74 11.94 -4.99
N PRO A 62 -18.62 12.35 -5.91
CA PRO A 62 -18.46 12.06 -7.34
C PRO A 62 -17.20 12.71 -7.94
N TYR A 63 -16.72 13.83 -7.40
CA TYR A 63 -15.46 14.43 -7.83
C TYR A 63 -14.26 13.55 -7.47
N ALA A 64 -14.25 12.99 -6.26
CA ALA A 64 -13.18 12.08 -5.83
C ALA A 64 -13.16 10.80 -6.68
N ALA A 65 -14.34 10.22 -6.94
CA ALA A 65 -14.47 9.07 -7.84
C ALA A 65 -13.94 9.37 -9.25
N ASN A 66 -14.36 10.50 -9.83
CA ASN A 66 -13.95 10.90 -11.18
C ASN A 66 -12.43 11.14 -11.28
N ILE A 67 -11.82 11.75 -10.26
CA ILE A 67 -10.35 11.95 -10.22
C ILE A 67 -9.63 10.60 -10.29
N ILE A 68 -10.06 9.61 -9.50
CA ILE A 68 -9.44 8.29 -9.52
C ILE A 68 -9.64 7.61 -10.87
N ASP A 69 -10.86 7.64 -11.42
CA ASP A 69 -11.16 7.05 -12.72
C ASP A 69 -10.31 7.67 -13.84
N THR A 70 -10.13 9.00 -13.80
CA THR A 70 -9.28 9.74 -14.73
C THR A 70 -7.81 9.33 -14.60
N ILE A 71 -7.29 9.21 -13.38
CA ILE A 71 -5.90 8.80 -13.16
C ILE A 71 -5.69 7.36 -13.65
N VAL A 72 -6.61 6.43 -13.33
CA VAL A 72 -6.51 5.03 -13.76
C VAL A 72 -6.57 4.92 -15.27
N SER A 73 -7.54 5.61 -15.90
CA SER A 73 -7.69 5.63 -17.37
C SER A 73 -6.45 6.17 -18.07
N ASN A 74 -5.85 7.26 -17.58
CA ASN A 74 -4.62 7.80 -18.17
C ASN A 74 -3.37 6.95 -17.89
N SER A 75 -3.33 6.26 -16.74
CA SER A 75 -2.15 5.47 -16.35
C SER A 75 -2.10 4.11 -17.07
N ILE A 76 -3.25 3.46 -17.22
CA ILE A 76 -3.34 2.11 -17.78
C ILE A 76 -3.77 2.14 -19.25
N GLY A 77 -4.67 3.06 -19.62
CA GLY A 77 -5.21 3.16 -20.97
C GLY A 77 -5.87 1.85 -21.40
N THR A 78 -5.39 1.27 -22.50
CA THR A 78 -5.85 -0.03 -23.02
C THR A 78 -5.12 -1.22 -22.42
N GLY A 79 -4.33 -1.01 -21.37
CA GLY A 79 -3.47 -2.01 -20.76
C GLY A 79 -2.04 -2.01 -21.30
N ILE A 80 -1.11 -2.31 -20.40
CA ILE A 80 0.33 -2.40 -20.68
C ILE A 80 0.63 -3.80 -21.21
N LYS A 81 1.05 -3.87 -22.47
CA LYS A 81 1.33 -5.13 -23.18
C LYS A 81 2.84 -5.40 -23.22
N PRO A 82 3.32 -6.57 -22.78
CA PRO A 82 4.72 -6.92 -22.92
C PRO A 82 5.08 -7.14 -24.39
N GLN A 83 6.32 -6.78 -24.75
CA GLN A 83 6.90 -7.12 -26.04
C GLN A 83 8.07 -8.06 -25.84
N SER A 84 8.00 -9.25 -26.47
CA SER A 84 9.08 -10.24 -26.39
C SER A 84 10.33 -9.75 -27.13
N LYS A 85 11.47 -9.72 -26.42
CA LYS A 85 12.79 -9.37 -26.97
C LYS A 85 13.54 -10.59 -27.54
N ALA A 86 12.89 -11.73 -27.69
CA ALA A 86 13.53 -12.92 -28.24
C ALA A 86 14.02 -12.70 -29.68
N ARG A 87 15.17 -13.29 -30.02
CA ARG A 87 15.79 -13.15 -31.34
C ARG A 87 15.03 -13.94 -32.41
N ASP A 88 14.55 -15.13 -32.06
CA ASP A 88 13.78 -16.00 -32.96
C ASP A 88 12.36 -15.46 -33.18
N GLY A 89 12.00 -15.26 -34.44
CA GLY A 89 10.69 -14.75 -34.85
C GLY A 89 9.54 -15.72 -34.58
N GLU A 90 9.77 -17.03 -34.75
CA GLU A 90 8.73 -18.04 -34.55
C GLU A 90 8.43 -18.24 -33.06
N PHE A 91 9.47 -18.28 -32.23
CA PHE A 91 9.29 -18.27 -30.78
C PHE A 91 8.54 -17.02 -30.30
N ARG A 92 8.84 -15.82 -30.84
CA ARG A 92 8.09 -14.60 -30.47
C ARG A 92 6.60 -14.71 -30.75
N LYS A 93 6.21 -15.25 -31.91
CA LYS A 93 4.79 -15.44 -32.25
C LYS A 93 4.12 -16.38 -31.25
N LYS A 94 4.75 -17.52 -30.95
CA LYS A 94 4.23 -18.50 -29.98
C LYS A 94 4.05 -17.90 -28.58
N VAL A 95 5.02 -17.11 -28.11
CA VAL A 95 4.91 -16.42 -26.81
C VAL A 95 3.79 -15.38 -26.82
N GLN A 96 3.64 -14.63 -27.91
CA GLN A 96 2.57 -13.65 -28.03
C GLN A 96 1.18 -14.30 -28.05
N GLU A 97 1.01 -15.42 -28.78
CA GLU A 97 -0.22 -16.19 -28.80
C GLU A 97 -0.54 -16.76 -27.41
N LEU A 98 0.46 -17.29 -26.71
CA LEU A 98 0.30 -17.81 -25.36
C LEU A 98 -0.08 -16.69 -24.38
N TRP A 99 0.54 -15.52 -24.50
CA TRP A 99 0.21 -14.35 -23.70
C TRP A 99 -1.25 -13.95 -23.88
N LEU A 100 -1.72 -13.83 -25.12
CA LEU A 100 -3.10 -13.44 -25.42
C LEU A 100 -4.13 -14.44 -24.90
N LYS A 101 -3.82 -15.74 -24.89
CA LYS A 101 -4.70 -16.76 -24.27
C LYS A 101 -4.71 -16.63 -22.76
N TRP A 102 -3.54 -16.44 -22.16
CA TRP A 102 -3.41 -16.34 -20.71
C TRP A 102 -4.07 -15.08 -20.14
N THR A 103 -4.09 -13.97 -20.88
CA THR A 103 -4.69 -12.72 -20.36
C THR A 103 -6.14 -12.89 -19.94
N ASP A 104 -6.90 -13.73 -20.62
CA ASP A 104 -8.32 -13.99 -20.30
C ASP A 104 -8.48 -14.96 -19.11
N GLU A 105 -7.45 -15.74 -18.79
CA GLU A 105 -7.41 -16.72 -17.71
C GLU A 105 -6.67 -16.21 -16.46
N ALA A 106 -6.07 -15.01 -16.54
CA ALA A 106 -5.14 -14.50 -15.56
C ALA A 106 -5.77 -14.26 -14.19
N ASP A 107 -7.05 -13.88 -14.13
CA ASP A 107 -7.73 -13.59 -12.86
C ASP A 107 -8.15 -14.88 -12.13
N SER A 108 -7.69 -15.00 -10.88
CA SER A 108 -8.09 -16.11 -10.02
C SER A 108 -9.58 -16.10 -9.63
N CYS A 109 -10.23 -14.93 -9.69
CA CYS A 109 -11.66 -14.77 -9.43
C CYS A 109 -12.52 -14.94 -10.70
N GLY A 110 -11.91 -14.90 -11.89
CA GLY A 110 -12.59 -15.04 -13.17
C GLY A 110 -13.54 -13.88 -13.52
N ILE A 111 -13.33 -12.68 -12.93
CA ILE A 111 -14.17 -11.50 -13.17
C ILE A 111 -13.58 -10.63 -14.29
N SER A 112 -12.25 -10.54 -14.35
CA SER A 112 -11.55 -9.63 -15.26
C SER A 112 -10.45 -10.32 -16.04
N ASP A 113 -10.04 -9.71 -17.16
CA ASP A 113 -8.81 -10.11 -17.86
C ASP A 113 -7.59 -9.45 -17.19
N PHE A 114 -6.40 -9.80 -17.66
CA PHE A 114 -5.15 -9.24 -17.15
C PHE A 114 -5.10 -7.71 -17.22
N TYR A 115 -5.72 -7.08 -18.23
CA TYR A 115 -5.70 -5.62 -18.38
C TYR A 115 -6.67 -4.93 -17.41
N GLY A 116 -7.82 -5.54 -17.13
CA GLY A 116 -8.72 -5.11 -16.07
C GLY A 116 -8.10 -5.31 -14.68
N LEU A 117 -7.32 -6.37 -14.46
CA LEU A 117 -6.51 -6.52 -13.25
C LEU A 117 -5.48 -5.38 -13.10
N GLN A 118 -4.85 -4.93 -14.18
CA GLN A 118 -3.95 -3.76 -14.12
C GLN A 118 -4.68 -2.49 -13.67
N ALA A 119 -5.89 -2.27 -14.19
CA ALA A 119 -6.74 -1.15 -13.78
C ALA A 119 -7.15 -1.26 -12.31
N LEU A 120 -7.56 -2.44 -11.84
CA LEU A 120 -7.90 -2.71 -10.45
C LEU A 120 -6.72 -2.50 -9.51
N VAL A 121 -5.53 -2.99 -9.85
CA VAL A 121 -4.31 -2.77 -9.08
C VAL A 121 -3.98 -1.28 -8.97
N CYS A 122 -4.04 -0.56 -10.10
CA CYS A 122 -3.78 0.88 -10.13
C CYS A 122 -4.78 1.64 -9.25
N ARG A 123 -6.07 1.33 -9.39
CA ARG A 123 -7.13 1.88 -8.55
C ARG A 123 -6.88 1.62 -7.08
N SER A 124 -6.66 0.37 -6.70
CA SER A 124 -6.43 -0.05 -5.31
C SER A 124 -5.21 0.63 -4.71
N MET A 125 -4.14 0.85 -5.49
CA MET A 125 -2.98 1.62 -5.03
C MET A 125 -3.32 3.10 -4.79
N ILE A 126 -4.14 3.73 -5.64
CA ILE A 126 -4.52 5.14 -5.49
C ILE A 126 -5.51 5.33 -4.33
N GLU A 127 -6.51 4.45 -4.23
CA GLU A 127 -7.61 4.52 -3.26
C GLU A 127 -7.29 3.88 -1.90
N GLY A 128 -6.46 2.84 -1.90
CA GLY A 128 -5.99 2.06 -0.74
C GLY A 128 -4.54 2.33 -0.30
N GLY A 129 -3.75 3.03 -1.11
CA GLY A 129 -2.35 3.41 -0.87
C GLY A 129 -1.39 2.34 -1.36
N GLU A 130 -1.80 1.09 -1.28
CA GLU A 130 -1.05 -0.07 -1.73
C GLU A 130 -2.01 -1.16 -2.23
N CYS A 131 -1.43 -2.17 -2.87
CA CYS A 131 -2.16 -3.33 -3.34
C CYS A 131 -1.22 -4.55 -3.31
N PHE A 132 -1.78 -5.73 -3.08
CA PHE A 132 -1.05 -6.99 -3.16
C PHE A 132 -1.54 -7.80 -4.33
N VAL A 133 -0.63 -8.41 -5.07
CA VAL A 133 -0.98 -9.42 -6.08
C VAL A 133 -0.30 -10.71 -5.68
N ARG A 134 -1.09 -11.70 -5.29
CA ARG A 134 -0.58 -13.03 -5.00
C ARG A 134 -0.51 -13.86 -6.29
N LEU A 135 0.67 -14.39 -6.56
CA LEU A 135 0.92 -15.33 -7.65
C LEU A 135 0.44 -16.71 -7.21
N ARG A 136 -0.51 -17.27 -7.95
CA ARG A 136 -1.09 -18.59 -7.68
C ARG A 136 -0.70 -19.55 -8.79
N THR A 137 0.34 -20.33 -8.56
CA THR A 137 0.68 -21.45 -9.44
C THR A 137 -0.42 -22.50 -9.37
N ARG A 138 -0.95 -22.87 -10.53
CA ARG A 138 -2.01 -23.86 -10.69
C ARG A 138 -1.42 -25.22 -11.06
N LYS A 139 -2.19 -26.29 -10.86
CA LYS A 139 -1.76 -27.61 -11.29
C LYS A 139 -1.97 -27.73 -12.79
N LEU A 140 -1.17 -28.55 -13.46
CA LEU A 140 -1.36 -28.82 -14.89
C LEU A 140 -2.73 -29.46 -15.19
N GLU A 141 -3.29 -30.17 -14.21
CA GLU A 141 -4.62 -30.76 -14.24
C GLU A 141 -5.75 -29.72 -14.36
N ASP A 142 -5.51 -28.47 -13.95
CA ASP A 142 -6.49 -27.38 -14.00
C ASP A 142 -6.70 -26.84 -15.44
N ARG A 143 -5.90 -27.31 -16.42
CA ARG A 143 -6.01 -27.04 -17.86
C ARG A 143 -5.93 -25.58 -18.30
N PHE A 144 -5.32 -24.71 -17.50
CA PHE A 144 -4.98 -23.34 -17.93
C PHE A 144 -3.89 -23.35 -19.01
N SER A 145 -3.96 -22.38 -19.93
CA SER A 145 -2.96 -22.17 -20.97
C SER A 145 -1.56 -21.94 -20.40
N VAL A 146 -1.49 -21.17 -19.31
CA VAL A 146 -0.32 -21.03 -18.44
C VAL A 146 -0.79 -21.30 -17.01
N PRO A 147 -0.12 -22.18 -16.24
CA PRO A 147 -0.56 -22.59 -14.90
C PRO A 147 -0.24 -21.52 -13.84
N LEU A 148 -0.64 -20.27 -14.09
CA LEU A 148 -0.43 -19.13 -13.22
C LEU A 148 -1.70 -18.28 -13.24
N GLN A 149 -2.20 -17.94 -12.06
CA GLN A 149 -3.23 -16.93 -11.90
C GLN A 149 -2.80 -15.86 -10.91
N LEU A 150 -3.38 -14.69 -11.05
CA LEU A 150 -3.16 -13.53 -10.22
C LEU A 150 -4.38 -13.35 -9.32
N GLN A 151 -4.12 -13.24 -8.02
CA GLN A 151 -5.13 -12.83 -7.05
C GLN A 151 -4.79 -11.43 -6.57
N VAL A 152 -5.54 -10.45 -7.06
CA VAL A 152 -5.45 -9.07 -6.58
C VAL A 152 -6.14 -8.99 -5.22
N LEU A 153 -5.41 -8.51 -4.23
CA LEU A 153 -5.82 -8.43 -2.85
C LEU A 153 -5.76 -6.97 -2.40
N GLU A 154 -6.79 -6.55 -1.69
CA GLU A 154 -6.81 -5.27 -1.02
C GLU A 154 -5.76 -5.20 0.11
N SER A 155 -5.43 -3.99 0.52
CA SER A 155 -4.35 -3.73 1.47
C SER A 155 -4.61 -4.30 2.88
N GLU A 156 -5.88 -4.48 3.22
CA GLU A 156 -6.43 -5.00 4.46
C GLU A 156 -6.16 -6.50 4.61
N HIS A 157 -5.99 -7.24 3.51
CA HIS A 157 -5.60 -8.64 3.60
C HIS A 157 -4.24 -8.83 4.29
N LEU A 158 -3.37 -7.83 4.28
CA LEU A 158 -2.13 -7.90 5.06
C LEU A 158 -2.40 -7.57 6.53
N ASP A 159 -2.06 -8.52 7.39
CA ASP A 159 -2.19 -8.41 8.84
C ASP A 159 -1.23 -7.37 9.43
N ASN A 160 -1.71 -6.12 9.51
CA ASN A 160 -0.95 -5.00 10.05
C ASN A 160 -0.71 -5.08 11.57
N LYS A 161 -1.44 -5.95 12.29
CA LYS A 161 -1.34 -6.07 13.75
C LYS A 161 -0.23 -7.04 14.16
N THR A 162 0.13 -8.00 13.30
CA THR A 162 1.23 -8.93 13.56
C THR A 162 2.58 -8.21 13.53
N ASN A 163 3.17 -8.09 14.72
CA ASN A 163 4.51 -7.54 14.96
C ASN A 163 5.22 -8.42 16.00
N GLN A 164 6.22 -9.19 15.59
CA GLN A 164 6.93 -10.10 16.50
C GLN A 164 8.35 -10.39 15.99
N THR A 165 9.24 -10.75 16.91
CA THR A 165 10.55 -11.31 16.56
C THR A 165 10.44 -12.83 16.61
N LEU A 166 10.73 -13.49 15.50
CA LEU A 166 10.67 -14.94 15.36
C LEU A 166 11.93 -15.59 15.97
N GLY A 167 11.82 -16.85 16.40
CA GLY A 167 12.92 -17.60 17.03
C GLY A 167 14.14 -17.80 16.13
N ASN A 168 13.98 -17.71 14.81
CA ASN A 168 15.09 -17.72 13.83
C ASN A 168 15.83 -16.37 13.73
N GLY A 169 15.35 -15.33 14.41
CA GLY A 169 15.90 -13.97 14.38
C GLY A 169 15.32 -13.09 13.25
N ASN A 170 14.33 -13.58 12.50
CA ASN A 170 13.56 -12.73 11.59
C ASN A 170 12.60 -11.83 12.38
N VAL A 171 12.22 -10.70 11.80
CA VAL A 171 11.32 -9.74 12.44
C VAL A 171 10.13 -9.50 11.55
N ILE A 172 8.93 -9.67 12.09
CA ILE A 172 7.69 -9.28 11.44
C ILE A 172 7.34 -7.85 11.86
N ARG A 173 7.12 -6.99 10.88
CA ARG A 173 6.65 -5.61 11.07
C ARG A 173 5.46 -5.35 10.16
N ASN A 174 4.33 -4.96 10.75
CA ASN A 174 3.07 -4.69 10.04
C ASN A 174 2.68 -5.82 9.06
N GLY A 175 2.85 -7.08 9.46
CA GLY A 175 2.53 -8.25 8.64
C GLY A 175 3.56 -8.61 7.57
N ILE A 176 4.70 -7.89 7.49
CA ILE A 176 5.80 -8.21 6.58
C ILE A 176 6.95 -8.80 7.39
N GLU A 177 7.40 -9.99 7.02
CA GLU A 177 8.57 -10.64 7.61
C GLU A 177 9.84 -10.18 6.92
N PHE A 178 10.81 -9.78 7.72
CA PHE A 178 12.14 -9.40 7.28
C PHE A 178 13.18 -10.36 7.83
N ASN A 179 14.11 -10.75 6.97
CA ASN A 179 15.31 -11.46 7.40
C ASN A 179 16.28 -10.50 8.13
N ARG A 180 17.36 -11.04 8.67
CA ARG A 180 18.39 -10.27 9.40
C ARG A 180 19.09 -9.20 8.55
N LEU A 181 19.03 -9.33 7.21
CA LEU A 181 19.57 -8.36 6.26
C LEU A 181 18.56 -7.27 5.88
N GLY A 182 17.33 -7.32 6.42
CA GLY A 182 16.26 -6.37 6.11
C GLY A 182 15.55 -6.64 4.78
N GLN A 183 15.73 -7.81 4.18
CA GLN A 183 15.02 -8.22 2.96
C GLN A 183 13.68 -8.86 3.34
N ARG A 184 12.66 -8.65 2.51
CA ARG A 184 11.33 -9.24 2.70
C ARG A 184 11.39 -10.74 2.43
N GLU A 185 10.97 -11.54 3.39
CA GLU A 185 10.96 -13.00 3.29
C GLU A 185 9.55 -13.57 3.11
N ALA A 186 8.56 -12.97 3.78
CA ALA A 186 7.16 -13.40 3.70
C ALA A 186 6.19 -12.26 4.03
N TYR A 187 4.92 -12.48 3.67
CA TYR A 187 3.78 -11.65 4.02
C TYR A 187 2.75 -12.49 4.78
N TYR A 188 2.09 -11.89 5.77
CA TYR A 188 1.04 -12.53 6.55
C TYR A 188 -0.32 -12.06 6.03
N LEU A 189 -0.96 -12.89 5.21
CA LEU A 189 -2.17 -12.55 4.48
C LEU A 189 -3.39 -13.31 5.02
N PHE A 190 -4.47 -12.59 5.32
CA PHE A 190 -5.77 -13.17 5.59
C PHE A 190 -6.37 -13.79 4.32
N LYS A 191 -6.99 -14.97 4.47
CA LYS A 191 -7.66 -15.65 3.36
C LYS A 191 -8.89 -14.89 2.89
N GLU A 192 -9.69 -14.44 3.85
CA GLU A 192 -10.88 -13.62 3.63
C GLU A 192 -10.59 -12.17 4.02
N HIS A 193 -11.34 -11.24 3.46
CA HIS A 193 -11.16 -9.82 3.77
C HIS A 193 -11.55 -9.55 5.24
N PRO A 194 -10.72 -8.88 6.06
CA PRO A 194 -11.01 -8.68 7.49
C PRO A 194 -12.25 -7.83 7.80
N GLY A 195 -12.79 -7.13 6.79
CA GLY A 195 -14.08 -6.44 6.88
C GLY A 195 -15.31 -7.35 6.77
N GLU A 196 -15.11 -8.64 6.46
CA GLU A 196 -16.17 -9.65 6.43
C GLU A 196 -16.54 -10.14 7.83
N ASN A 197 -17.78 -10.63 7.99
CA ASN A 197 -18.29 -11.12 9.29
C ASN A 197 -17.49 -12.30 9.86
N THR A 198 -16.84 -13.08 9.00
CA THR A 198 -16.01 -14.22 9.38
C THR A 198 -14.68 -14.10 8.65
N PHE A 199 -13.59 -13.88 9.39
CA PHE A 199 -12.24 -13.96 8.85
C PHE A 199 -11.39 -14.88 9.72
N GLY A 200 -10.55 -15.69 9.09
CA GLY A 200 -9.64 -16.61 9.77
C GLY A 200 -8.32 -15.93 10.17
N GLU A 201 -7.40 -16.73 10.71
CA GLU A 201 -6.03 -16.27 10.98
C GLU A 201 -5.26 -15.95 9.69
N SER A 202 -4.29 -15.05 9.79
CA SER A 202 -3.39 -14.74 8.69
C SER A 202 -2.45 -15.91 8.40
N VAL A 203 -2.14 -16.12 7.12
CA VAL A 203 -1.26 -17.18 6.66
C VAL A 203 0.02 -16.58 6.12
N ARG A 204 1.15 -17.17 6.50
CA ARG A 204 2.47 -16.84 5.96
C ARG A 204 2.55 -17.24 4.48
N VAL A 205 2.78 -16.28 3.60
CA VAL A 205 2.99 -16.46 2.16
C VAL A 205 4.40 -15.99 1.79
N PRO A 206 5.22 -16.79 1.08
CA PRO A 206 6.56 -16.38 0.67
C PRO A 206 6.55 -15.08 -0.13
N ALA A 207 7.56 -14.22 0.08
CA ALA A 207 7.64 -12.95 -0.63
C ALA A 207 7.77 -13.10 -2.16
N ASN A 208 8.33 -14.22 -2.64
CA ASN A 208 8.41 -14.53 -4.08
C ASN A 208 7.04 -14.73 -4.74
N ASP A 209 6.02 -15.07 -3.96
CA ASP A 209 4.66 -15.31 -4.46
C ASP A 209 3.77 -14.06 -4.31
N VAL A 210 4.32 -12.93 -3.87
CA VAL A 210 3.55 -11.71 -3.59
C VAL A 210 4.21 -10.50 -4.19
N LEU A 211 3.50 -9.83 -5.09
CA LEU A 211 3.85 -8.50 -5.55
C LEU A 211 3.21 -7.48 -4.62
N HIS A 212 4.05 -6.71 -3.93
CA HIS A 212 3.61 -5.58 -3.11
C HIS A 212 3.76 -4.28 -3.90
N ILE A 213 2.62 -3.72 -4.32
CA ILE A 213 2.56 -2.57 -5.21
C ILE A 213 2.21 -1.34 -4.38
N TYR A 214 3.19 -0.43 -4.24
CA TYR A 214 3.04 0.81 -3.49
C TYR A 214 4.11 1.83 -3.90
N LYS A 215 3.93 3.10 -3.53
CA LYS A 215 4.88 4.17 -3.82
C LYS A 215 5.54 4.70 -2.53
N PRO A 216 6.77 4.28 -2.19
CA PRO A 216 7.46 4.82 -1.01
C PRO A 216 7.81 6.30 -1.19
N LEU A 217 7.57 7.09 -0.14
CA LEU A 217 7.88 8.54 -0.09
C LEU A 217 9.03 8.85 0.85
N ARG A 218 9.23 8.03 1.89
CA ARG A 218 10.32 8.17 2.87
C ARG A 218 11.27 6.97 2.81
N PRO A 219 12.57 7.17 3.05
CA PRO A 219 13.52 6.06 3.17
C PRO A 219 13.08 5.04 4.23
N GLY A 220 13.16 3.76 3.90
CA GLY A 220 12.77 2.66 4.81
C GLY A 220 11.26 2.51 5.03
N GLN A 221 10.42 3.17 4.23
CA GLN A 221 8.96 3.03 4.29
C GLN A 221 8.52 1.65 3.77
N ILE A 222 7.85 0.88 4.63
CA ILE A 222 7.45 -0.51 4.34
C ILE A 222 5.99 -0.68 3.92
N ARG A 223 5.15 0.33 4.18
CA ARG A 223 3.70 0.40 3.85
C ARG A 223 3.40 1.77 3.27
N ASP A 224 2.32 1.95 2.52
CA ASP A 224 1.89 3.29 2.11
C ASP A 224 0.64 3.75 2.84
N GLY A 225 0.56 5.06 3.12
CA GLY A 225 -0.58 5.69 3.79
C GLY A 225 -1.11 6.89 3.04
N PHE A 226 -0.99 6.86 1.71
CA PHE A 226 -1.37 7.93 0.79
C PHE A 226 -0.51 9.18 0.88
N ARG A 227 -0.31 9.79 -0.29
CA ARG A 227 -0.17 11.23 -0.40
C ARG A 227 -1.57 11.75 -0.69
N VAL A 228 -2.17 12.47 0.25
CA VAL A 228 -3.37 13.27 -0.04
C VAL A 228 -2.91 14.32 -1.06
N TYR A 229 -3.14 14.05 -2.35
CA TYR A 229 -3.14 15.06 -3.40
C TYR A 229 -4.52 15.73 -3.37
N CYS A 230 -4.88 16.34 -2.24
CA CYS A 230 -6.03 17.23 -2.14
C CYS A 230 -5.50 18.62 -1.77
#